data_AF-A0A7C1Q317-F1
#
_entry.id   AF-A0A7C1Q317-F1
#
_cell.length_a   1.000
_cell.length_b   1.000
_cell.length_c   1.000
_cell.angle_alpha   90.00
_cell.angle_beta   90.00
_cell.angle_gamma   90.00
#
_symmetry.space_group_name_H-M   'P 1'
#
loop_
_entity.id
_entity.type
_entity.pdbx_description
1 polymer ?
#
loop_
_entity_poly.entity_id
_entity_poly.type
_entity_poly.pdbx_seq_one_letter_code
_entity_poly.pdbx_strand_id
1 'polypeptide(L)' 'MSIGVKKRIGESFNAVLYRFNKKLRRGGILREARKRRFHKRSQSKVKRRESALHREQKTEEFKQARRYGQSRNTRRGR' A
#
# COMPACT_ATOMS: atom_id res chain seq x y z
N MET A 1 11.43 1.92 15.89
CA MET A 1 12.16 1.35 14.73
C MET A 1 12.92 2.47 14.03
N SER A 2 14.25 2.40 14.03
CA SER A 2 15.10 3.33 13.28
C SER A 2 15.32 2.80 11.86
N ILE A 3 14.90 3.56 10.84
CA ILE A 3 15.27 3.27 9.44
C ILE A 3 16.53 4.09 9.10
N GLY A 4 17.68 3.43 9.10
CA GLY A 4 18.94 3.97 8.57
C GLY A 4 19.39 3.22 7.33
N VAL A 5 20.01 3.93 6.38
CA VAL A 5 20.69 3.36 5.21
C VAL A 5 22.06 4.03 5.09
N LYS A 6 23.13 3.24 5.14
CA LYS A 6 24.51 3.71 4.88
C LYS A 6 24.78 3.74 3.37
N LYS A 7 25.54 4.75 2.93
CA LYS A 7 26.03 4.87 1.55
C LYS A 7 27.05 3.75 1.28
N ARG A 8 26.96 3.11 0.11
CA ARG A 8 27.95 2.14 -0.36
C ARG A 8 29.00 2.83 -1.23
N ILE A 9 30.19 2.24 -1.32
CA ILE A 9 31.29 2.75 -2.16
C ILE A 9 30.84 2.66 -3.63
N GLY A 10 31.04 3.74 -4.40
CA GLY A 10 30.61 3.83 -5.81
C GLY A 10 29.11 4.09 -6.02
N GLU A 11 28.30 4.24 -4.96
CA GLU A 11 26.86 4.49 -5.10
C GLU A 11 26.55 5.98 -5.32
N SER A 12 25.78 6.28 -6.36
CA SER A 12 25.20 7.62 -6.57
C SER A 12 24.23 7.97 -5.45
N PHE A 13 24.16 9.25 -5.08
CA PHE A 13 23.26 9.75 -4.04
C PHE A 13 21.79 9.38 -4.31
N ASN A 14 21.37 9.43 -5.58
CA ASN A 14 20.00 9.09 -5.99
C ASN A 14 19.65 7.63 -5.70
N ALA A 15 20.62 6.70 -5.83
CA ALA A 15 20.41 5.29 -5.54
C ALA A 15 20.26 5.04 -4.03
N VAL A 16 21.03 5.75 -3.19
CA VAL A 16 20.88 5.72 -1.73
C VAL A 16 19.49 6.22 -1.32
N LEU A 17 19.06 7.36 -1.88
CA LEU A 17 17.76 7.97 -1.60
C LEU A 17 16.61 7.03 -2.02
N TYR A 18 16.71 6.41 -3.19
CA TYR A 18 15.73 5.43 -3.65
C TYR A 18 15.60 4.25 -2.67
N ARG A 19 16.73 3.69 -2.21
CA ARG A 19 16.72 2.58 -1.24
C ARG A 19 16.12 3.00 0.10
N PHE A 20 16.45 4.19 0.57
CA PHE A 20 15.85 4.76 1.77
C PHE A 20 14.32 4.89 1.64
N ASN A 21 13.84 5.49 0.55
CA ASN A 21 12.42 5.61 0.26
C ASN A 21 11.72 4.24 0.14
N LYS A 22 12.37 3.26 -0.48
CA LYS A 22 11.86 1.89 -0.57
C LYS A 22 11.76 1.24 0.81
N LYS A 23 12.74 1.44 1.69
CA LYS A 23 12.75 0.94 3.08
C LYS A 23 11.66 1.62 3.91
N LEU A 24 11.48 2.94 3.79
CA LEU A 24 10.39 3.69 4.43
C LEU A 24 9.00 3.19 4.00
N ARG A 25 8.81 2.95 2.70
CA ARG A 25 7.54 2.43 2.15
C ARG A 25 7.27 1.00 2.61
N ARG A 26 8.27 0.12 2.56
CA ARG A 26 8.17 -1.28 3.03
C ARG A 26 7.90 -1.37 4.53
N GLY A 27 8.56 -0.53 5.32
CA GLY A 27 8.35 -0.42 6.76
C GLY A 27 6.98 0.16 7.15
N GLY A 28 6.17 0.60 6.18
CA GLY A 28 4.82 1.09 6.43
C GLY A 28 4.75 2.41 7.21
N ILE A 29 5.89 3.04 7.51
CA ILE A 29 5.99 4.25 8.35
C ILE A 29 5.12 5.37 7.77
N LEU A 30 5.23 5.64 6.46
CA LEU A 30 4.41 6.66 5.79
C LEU A 30 2.92 6.34 5.79
N ARG A 31 2.54 5.05 5.83
CA ARG A 31 1.13 4.63 5.92
C ARG A 31 0.61 4.86 7.33
N GLU A 32 1.41 4.49 8.33
CA GLU A 32 1.05 4.63 9.73
C GLU A 32 1.01 6.10 10.16
N ALA A 33 1.99 6.93 9.74
CA ALA A 33 1.98 8.37 9.98
C ALA A 33 0.74 9.04 9.39
N ARG A 34 0.36 8.70 8.15
CA ARG A 34 -0.88 9.20 7.53
C ARG A 34 -2.13 8.73 8.26
N LYS A 35 -2.17 7.48 8.72
CA LYS A 35 -3.29 6.93 9.49
C LYS A 35 -3.46 7.64 10.84
N ARG A 36 -2.36 7.97 11.51
CA ARG A 36 -2.34 8.63 12.82
C ARG A 36 -2.55 10.15 12.76
N ARG A 37 -2.38 10.77 11.59
CA ARG A 37 -2.55 12.23 11.40
C ARG A 37 -3.90 12.74 11.89
N PHE A 38 -4.96 11.93 11.78
CA PHE A 38 -6.31 12.31 12.19
C PHE A 38 -6.95 11.24 13.06
N HIS A 39 -7.73 11.66 14.06
CA HIS A 39 -8.53 10.74 14.86
C HIS A 39 -9.63 10.12 14.01
N LYS A 40 -9.77 8.79 14.07
CA LYS A 40 -10.82 8.06 13.35
C LYS A 40 -11.85 7.53 14.33
N ARG A 41 -13.10 8.00 14.20
CA ARG A 41 -14.25 7.45 14.94
C ARG A 41 -14.47 5.96 14.61
N SER A 42 -14.98 5.21 15.58
CA SER A 42 -15.39 3.82 15.37
C SER A 42 -16.48 3.74 14.29
N GLN A 43 -16.35 2.79 13.36
CA GLN A 43 -17.35 2.56 12.33
C GLN A 43 -18.54 1.77 12.89
N SER A 44 -19.75 2.13 12.44
CA SER A 44 -20.98 1.39 12.76
C SER A 44 -20.94 -0.03 12.18
N LYS A 45 -21.76 -0.93 12.74
CA LYS A 45 -21.85 -2.34 12.29
C LYS A 45 -22.20 -2.44 10.79
N VAL A 46 -23.15 -1.62 10.32
CA VAL A 46 -23.59 -1.59 8.92
C VAL A 46 -22.45 -1.22 7.98
N LYS A 47 -21.73 -0.11 8.26
CA LYS A 47 -20.59 0.32 7.42
C LYS A 47 -19.46 -0.71 7.39
N ARG A 48 -19.26 -1.46 8.47
CA ARG A 48 -18.29 -2.55 8.51
C ARG A 48 -18.71 -3.69 7.59
N ARG A 49 -19.99 -4.07 7.61
CA ARG A 49 -20.58 -5.10 6.74
C ARG A 49 -20.48 -4.73 5.27
N GLU A 50 -20.90 -3.51 4.91
CA GLU A 50 -20.81 -3.01 3.53
C GLU A 50 -19.36 -3.03 3.02
N SER A 51 -18.41 -2.58 3.84
CA SER A 51 -16.99 -2.62 3.47
C SER A 51 -16.46 -4.04 3.29
N ALA A 52 -16.96 -5.02 4.03
CA ALA A 52 -16.57 -6.42 3.88
C ALA A 52 -17.13 -7.00 2.57
N LEU A 53 -18.42 -6.80 2.30
CA LEU A 53 -19.09 -7.25 1.07
C LEU A 53 -18.41 -6.67 -0.18
N HIS A 54 -18.09 -5.37 -0.17
CA HIS A 54 -17.37 -4.75 -1.28
C HIS A 54 -15.98 -5.37 -1.52
N ARG A 55 -15.26 -5.75 -0.46
CA ARG A 55 -13.94 -6.41 -0.60
C ARG A 55 -14.07 -7.80 -1.22
N GLU A 56 -15.07 -8.56 -0.81
CA GLU A 56 -15.35 -9.88 -1.37
C GLU A 56 -15.71 -9.78 -2.84
N GLN A 57 -16.65 -8.90 -3.20
CA GLN A 57 -17.02 -8.63 -4.59
C GLN A 57 -15.81 -8.26 -5.46
N LYS A 58 -14.98 -7.30 -5.01
CA LYS A 58 -13.75 -6.93 -5.74
C LYS A 58 -12.74 -8.06 -5.85
N THR A 59 -12.69 -8.95 -4.86
CA THR A 59 -11.80 -10.12 -4.91
C THR A 59 -12.26 -11.11 -5.98
N GLU A 60 -13.56 -11.36 -6.08
CA GLU A 60 -14.13 -12.22 -7.12
C GLU A 60 -14.03 -11.60 -8.51
N GLU A 61 -14.34 -10.31 -8.67
CA GLU A 61 -14.11 -9.58 -9.93
C GLU A 61 -12.66 -9.73 -10.40
N PHE A 62 -11.70 -9.58 -9.49
CA PHE A 62 -10.27 -9.74 -9.81
C PHE A 62 -9.92 -11.17 -10.20
N LYS A 63 -10.47 -12.19 -9.50
CA LYS A 63 -10.26 -13.60 -9.85
C LYS A 63 -10.78 -13.89 -11.25
N GLN A 64 -11.97 -13.42 -11.59
CA GLN A 64 -12.56 -13.61 -12.92
C GLN A 64 -11.76 -12.86 -13.99
N ALA A 65 -11.41 -11.59 -13.79
CA ALA A 65 -10.56 -10.83 -14.71
C ALA A 65 -9.17 -11.49 -14.91
N ARG A 66 -8.64 -12.15 -13.89
CA ARG A 66 -7.42 -12.96 -13.99
C ARG A 66 -7.63 -14.21 -14.85
N ARG A 67 -8.77 -14.89 -14.72
CA ARG A 67 -9.11 -16.03 -15.59
C ARG A 67 -9.25 -15.63 -17.05
N TYR A 68 -9.86 -14.47 -17.34
CA TYR A 68 -10.04 -13.96 -18.70
C TYR A 68 -8.80 -13.26 -19.29
N GLY A 69 -7.65 -13.27 -18.60
CA GLY A 69 -6.41 -12.62 -19.08
C GLY A 69 -6.42 -11.08 -19.04
N GLN A 70 -7.52 -10.46 -18.61
CA GLN A 70 -7.71 -9.01 -18.55
C GLN A 70 -7.08 -8.35 -17.30
N SER A 71 -6.44 -9.15 -16.41
CA SER A 71 -5.89 -8.69 -15.12
C SER A 71 -4.79 -7.64 -15.17
N ARG A 72 -4.25 -7.30 -16.35
CA ARG A 72 -3.08 -6.42 -16.47
C ARG A 72 -3.37 -4.92 -16.21
N ASN A 73 -4.62 -4.44 -16.32
CA ASN A 73 -4.84 -2.99 -16.46
C ASN A 73 -5.61 -2.26 -15.33
N THR A 74 -6.08 -2.93 -14.28
CA THR A 74 -6.87 -2.25 -13.21
C THR A 74 -6.03 -1.71 -12.04
N ARG A 75 -4.69 -1.79 -12.12
CA ARG A 75 -3.76 -1.24 -11.10
C ARG A 75 -3.02 0.03 -11.55
N ARG A 76 -3.30 0.58 -12.75
CA ARG A 76 -2.79 1.89 -13.17
C ARG A 76 -3.72 3.00 -12.63
N GLY A 77 -3.79 3.06 -11.31
CA GLY A 77 -4.48 4.11 -10.56
C GLY A 77 -3.57 4.56 -9.43
N ARG A 78 -2.39 5.06 -9.80
CA ARG A 78 -1.51 5.89 -8.99
C ARG A 78 -0.65 6.74 -9.89
#